data_AF-A0A163Y6D1-F1
#
_entry.id   AF-A0A163Y6D1-F1
#
_cell.length_a   1.000
_cell.length_b   1.000
_cell.length_c   1.000
_cell.angle_alpha   90.00
_cell.angle_beta   90.00
_cell.angle_gamma   90.00
#
_symmetry.space_group_name_H-M   'P 1'
#
loop_
_entity.id
_entity.type
_entity.pdbx_description
1 polymer ?
#
loop_
_entity_poly.entity_id
_entity_poly.type
_entity_poly.pdbx_seq_one_letter_code
_entity_poly.pdbx_strand_id
1 'polypeptide(L)'
;MPQLILSVHSGVHDAAAAVFEDYDLKAAIALERLTRRKSDGSTHPDAAIDEVLSIAGATRRDVDVVATSRAMFPKAYFPRLGGLRWLREQYRSRVGKDRLLLGAEQHRYRAPRAEDVFDAAAWLRDGGFRDDAAVHFYNHHEAHALPTSRARDCLSRSRFSGPARRRHRSHPGDSPRQ
;
A
#
# COMPACT_ATOMS: atom_id res chain seq x y z
N MET A 1 14.04 -5.11 15.19
CA MET A 1 13.21 -3.93 14.91
C MET A 1 12.02 -4.43 14.10
N PRO A 2 10.81 -3.89 14.34
CA PRO A 2 9.64 -4.27 13.57
C PRO A 2 9.83 -3.87 12.10
N GLN A 3 9.33 -4.69 11.17
CA GLN A 3 9.43 -4.42 9.74
C GLN A 3 8.34 -3.44 9.31
N LEU A 4 8.74 -2.36 8.64
CA LEU A 4 7.80 -1.35 8.13
C LEU A 4 7.49 -1.60 6.65
N ILE A 5 6.21 -1.85 6.35
CA ILE A 5 5.70 -2.19 5.02
C ILE A 5 4.77 -1.06 4.53
N LEU A 6 5.16 -0.39 3.46
CA LEU A 6 4.35 0.62 2.80
C LEU A 6 3.62 0.00 1.60
N SER A 7 2.29 0.09 1.58
CA SER A 7 1.45 -0.27 0.44
C SER A 7 0.97 0.98 -0.28
N VAL A 8 1.22 1.07 -1.58
CA VAL A 8 0.84 2.21 -2.43
C VAL A 8 -0.07 1.72 -3.57
N HIS A 9 -1.11 2.49 -3.86
CA HIS A 9 -1.93 2.32 -5.04
C HIS A 9 -1.90 3.61 -5.88
N SER A 10 -1.26 3.56 -7.05
CA SER A 10 -1.18 4.69 -8.00
C SER A 10 -2.04 4.46 -9.24
N GLY A 11 -3.30 4.08 -9.02
CA GLY A 11 -4.30 3.90 -10.07
C GLY A 11 -4.63 5.18 -10.84
N VAL A 12 -5.36 5.02 -11.95
CA VAL A 12 -6.00 6.17 -12.65
C VAL A 12 -7.07 6.81 -11.76
N HIS A 13 -7.62 6.03 -10.82
CA HIS A 13 -8.63 6.41 -9.85
C HIS A 13 -8.24 5.86 -8.47
N ASP A 14 -8.79 6.49 -7.42
CA ASP A 14 -8.73 6.02 -6.03
C ASP A 14 -7.30 5.77 -5.52
N ALA A 15 -6.38 6.68 -5.82
CA ALA A 15 -5.01 6.56 -5.33
C ALA A 15 -4.99 6.60 -3.79
N ALA A 16 -4.18 5.74 -3.18
CA ALA A 16 -4.17 5.54 -1.74
C ALA A 16 -2.81 5.01 -1.26
N ALA A 17 -2.53 5.21 0.03
CA ALA A 17 -1.38 4.63 0.72
C ALA A 17 -1.83 4.00 2.05
N ALA A 18 -1.13 2.96 2.48
CA ALA A 18 -1.31 2.33 3.78
C ALA A 18 0.04 1.87 4.32
N VAL A 19 0.24 1.98 5.63
CA VAL A 19 1.46 1.54 6.29
C VAL A 19 1.14 0.47 7.32
N PHE A 20 1.96 -0.57 7.31
CA PHE A 20 1.88 -1.70 8.22
C PHE A 20 3.20 -1.83 8.99
N GLU A 21 3.09 -2.18 10.26
CA GLU A 21 4.23 -2.55 11.11
C GLU A 21 4.04 -4.03 11.48
N ASP A 22 4.95 -4.91 11.04
CA ASP A 22 4.82 -6.36 11.22
C ASP A 22 3.43 -6.93 10.82
N TYR A 23 2.90 -6.45 9.69
CA TYR A 23 1.55 -6.76 9.16
C TYR A 23 0.36 -6.20 9.96
N ASP A 24 0.60 -5.44 11.04
CA ASP A 24 -0.43 -4.67 11.74
C ASP A 24 -0.67 -3.34 11.03
N LEU A 25 -1.93 -3.04 10.66
CA LEU A 25 -2.27 -1.82 9.95
C LEU A 25 -2.23 -0.62 10.89
N LYS A 26 -1.32 0.33 10.67
CA LYS A 26 -1.23 1.55 11.49
C LYS A 26 -2.03 2.70 10.92
N ALA A 27 -1.94 2.91 9.61
CA ALA A 27 -2.67 3.97 8.93
C ALA A 27 -2.98 3.59 7.47
N ALA A 28 -4.11 4.07 6.97
CA ALA A 28 -4.50 3.97 5.57
C ALA A 28 -5.23 5.24 5.15
N ILE A 29 -4.78 5.87 4.07
CA ILE A 29 -5.30 7.15 3.60
C ILE A 29 -5.52 7.10 2.10
N ALA A 30 -6.74 7.49 1.70
CA ALA A 30 -7.09 7.72 0.31
C ALA A 30 -6.74 9.17 -0.07
N LEU A 31 -6.05 9.34 -1.20
CA LEU A 31 -5.57 10.64 -1.70
C LEU A 31 -6.72 11.64 -1.88
N GLU A 32 -7.90 11.16 -2.29
CA GLU A 32 -9.11 11.99 -2.44
C GLU A 32 -9.48 12.79 -1.18
N ARG A 33 -9.09 12.33 0.00
CA ARG A 33 -9.37 13.01 1.28
C ARG A 33 -8.45 14.21 1.49
N LEU A 34 -7.23 14.11 1.00
CA LEU A 34 -6.23 15.18 1.06
C LEU A 34 -6.44 16.19 -0.07
N THR A 35 -6.67 15.72 -1.29
CA THR A 35 -6.83 16.61 -2.45
C THR A 35 -8.24 17.17 -2.60
N ARG A 36 -9.21 16.63 -1.85
CA ARG A 36 -10.64 16.98 -1.92
C ARG A 36 -11.24 16.78 -3.31
N ARG A 37 -10.62 15.94 -4.13
CA ARG A 37 -11.09 15.52 -5.45
C ARG A 37 -11.53 14.08 -5.37
N LYS A 38 -12.80 13.82 -5.66
CA LYS A 38 -13.36 12.46 -5.60
C LYS A 38 -12.59 11.53 -6.55
N SER A 39 -12.22 10.35 -6.06
CA SER A 39 -11.51 9.32 -6.84
C SER A 39 -10.23 9.82 -7.49
N ASP A 40 -9.49 10.67 -6.78
CA ASP A 40 -8.24 11.23 -7.31
C ASP A 40 -7.20 10.13 -7.55
N GLY A 41 -6.82 9.98 -8.81
CA GLY A 41 -5.65 9.22 -9.27
C GLY A 41 -4.86 10.02 -10.32
N SER A 42 -5.01 11.35 -10.31
CA SER A 42 -4.41 12.25 -11.28
C SER A 42 -2.89 12.38 -11.11
N THR A 43 -2.38 12.13 -9.90
CA THR A 43 -0.95 12.17 -9.57
C THR A 43 -0.53 10.93 -8.78
N HIS A 44 0.78 10.75 -8.59
CA HIS A 44 1.29 9.79 -7.63
C HIS A 44 0.87 10.21 -6.20
N PRO A 45 0.47 9.28 -5.31
CA PRO A 45 -0.08 9.62 -4.00
C PRO A 45 1.00 9.97 -2.96
N ASP A 46 1.95 10.85 -3.30
CA ASP A 46 3.03 11.29 -2.40
C ASP A 46 2.48 11.87 -1.10
N ALA A 47 1.47 12.72 -1.18
CA ALA A 47 0.83 13.31 -0.01
C ALA A 47 0.21 12.26 0.92
N ALA A 48 -0.36 11.17 0.36
CA ALA A 48 -0.92 10.10 1.17
C ALA A 48 0.19 9.24 1.81
N ILE A 49 1.32 9.03 1.12
CA ILE A 49 2.50 8.34 1.65
C ILE A 49 3.06 9.11 2.85
N ASP A 50 3.28 10.42 2.69
CA ASP A 50 3.84 11.25 3.75
C ASP A 50 2.93 11.30 4.98
N GLU A 51 1.61 11.37 4.78
CA GLU A 51 0.65 11.39 5.87
C GLU A 51 0.58 10.05 6.62
N VAL A 52 0.57 8.90 5.93
CA VAL A 52 0.55 7.60 6.63
C VAL A 52 1.85 7.36 7.40
N LEU A 53 2.99 7.78 6.86
CA LEU A 53 4.28 7.68 7.53
C LEU A 53 4.35 8.61 8.74
N SER A 54 3.84 9.84 8.62
CA SER A 54 3.69 10.78 9.73
C SER A 54 2.87 10.19 10.89
N ILE A 55 1.73 9.55 10.59
CA ILE A 55 0.90 8.88 11.61
C ILE A 55 1.64 7.73 12.29
N ALA A 56 2.47 6.99 11.54
CA ALA A 56 3.30 5.91 12.07
C ALA A 56 4.56 6.42 12.81
N GLY A 57 4.84 7.74 12.79
CA GLY A 57 6.06 8.31 13.36
C GLY A 57 7.33 7.90 12.61
N ALA A 58 7.20 7.55 11.34
CA ALA A 58 8.27 7.05 10.49
C ALA A 58 8.55 8.01 9.31
N THR A 59 9.71 7.85 8.68
CA THR A 59 10.08 8.54 7.46
C THR A 59 10.15 7.56 6.29
N ARG A 60 10.24 8.07 5.05
CA ARG A 60 10.40 7.22 3.86
C ARG A 60 11.66 6.35 3.92
N ARG A 61 12.67 6.75 4.70
CA ARG A 61 13.91 5.98 4.93
C ARG A 61 13.73 4.86 5.94
N ASP A 62 12.66 4.84 6.74
CA ASP A 62 12.43 3.77 7.71
C ASP A 62 11.64 2.60 7.09
N VAL A 63 11.20 2.75 5.82
CA VAL A 63 10.45 1.73 5.09
C VAL A 63 11.39 0.63 4.60
N ASP A 64 11.12 -0.60 5.02
CA ASP A 64 11.88 -1.77 4.59
C ASP A 64 11.31 -2.39 3.31
N VAL A 65 9.98 -2.30 3.14
CA VAL A 65 9.27 -2.94 2.02
C VAL A 65 8.25 -1.98 1.42
N VAL A 66 8.29 -1.79 0.10
CA VAL A 66 7.32 -1.01 -0.66
C VAL A 66 6.53 -1.93 -1.59
N ALA A 67 5.27 -2.18 -1.26
CA ALA A 67 4.32 -2.89 -2.11
C ALA A 67 3.53 -1.89 -2.95
N THR A 68 3.59 -1.98 -4.27
CA THR A 68 2.85 -1.08 -5.16
C THR A 68 2.05 -1.83 -6.21
N SER A 69 0.92 -1.27 -6.62
CA SER A 69 0.11 -1.86 -7.68
C SER A 69 0.82 -1.72 -9.03
N ARG A 70 0.54 -2.66 -9.95
CA ARG A 70 0.98 -2.56 -11.36
C ARG A 70 0.19 -1.51 -12.16
N ALA A 71 0.10 -0.30 -11.62
CA ALA A 71 -0.73 0.78 -12.11
C ALA A 71 0.09 1.81 -12.91
N MET A 72 -0.22 3.10 -12.75
CA MET A 72 0.34 4.17 -13.56
C MET A 72 1.62 4.71 -12.92
N PHE A 73 2.69 4.77 -13.70
CA PHE A 73 3.96 5.36 -13.29
C PHE A 73 4.47 6.38 -14.33
N PRO A 74 5.25 7.38 -13.91
CA PRO A 74 5.90 8.30 -14.84
C PRO A 74 6.76 7.57 -15.87
N LYS A 75 6.74 8.03 -17.12
CA LYS A 75 7.50 7.44 -18.22
C LYS A 75 9.02 7.39 -17.97
N ALA A 76 9.54 8.24 -17.08
CA ALA A 76 10.96 8.33 -16.76
C ALA A 76 11.54 7.01 -16.24
N TYR A 77 10.71 6.20 -15.59
CA TYR A 77 11.11 4.91 -15.01
C TYR A 77 11.03 3.73 -15.99
N PHE A 78 10.79 3.99 -17.27
CA PHE A 78 10.70 2.95 -18.31
C PHE A 78 11.90 3.05 -19.25
N PRO A 79 13.02 2.36 -18.96
CA PRO A 79 14.27 2.49 -19.72
C PRO A 79 14.16 2.01 -21.18
N ARG A 80 13.17 1.17 -21.49
CA ARG A 80 12.96 0.60 -22.83
C ARG A 80 12.14 1.47 -23.78
N LEU A 81 11.90 2.75 -23.46
CA LEU A 81 11.23 3.69 -24.35
C LEU A 81 12.19 4.19 -25.44
N GLY A 82 12.29 3.45 -26.54
CA GLY A 82 13.14 3.80 -27.70
C GLY A 82 12.38 4.33 -28.94
N GLY A 83 13.11 4.96 -29.86
CA GLY A 83 12.69 5.25 -31.23
C GLY A 83 11.50 6.24 -31.37
N LEU A 84 10.65 6.04 -32.38
CA LEU A 84 9.46 6.88 -32.62
C LEU A 84 8.52 6.95 -31.41
N ARG A 85 8.54 5.92 -30.56
CA ARG A 85 7.72 5.87 -29.35
C ARG A 85 8.21 6.85 -28.30
N TRP A 86 9.52 6.99 -28.11
CA TRP A 86 10.06 8.04 -27.27
C TRP A 86 9.59 9.41 -27.76
N LEU A 87 9.66 9.68 -29.06
CA LEU A 87 9.18 10.93 -29.66
C LEU A 87 7.68 11.17 -29.39
N ARG A 88 6.85 10.15 -29.58
CA ARG A 88 5.41 10.19 -29.29
C ARG A 88 5.14 10.45 -27.80
N GLU A 89 5.87 9.80 -26.90
CA GLU A 89 5.71 10.02 -25.46
C GLU A 89 6.29 11.38 -25.01
N GLN A 90 7.28 11.94 -25.69
CA GLN A 90 7.69 13.34 -25.49
C GLN A 90 6.58 14.31 -25.89
N TYR A 91 5.92 14.07 -27.02
CA TYR A 91 4.74 14.85 -27.42
C TYR A 91 3.60 14.70 -26.40
N ARG A 92 3.31 13.48 -25.94
CA ARG A 92 2.25 13.24 -24.93
C ARG A 92 2.53 13.91 -23.59
N SER A 93 3.80 13.99 -23.15
CA SER A 93 4.16 14.76 -21.96
C SER A 93 3.88 16.26 -22.11
N ARG A 94 4.03 16.83 -23.31
CA ARG A 94 3.62 18.22 -23.58
C ARG A 94 2.12 18.44 -23.51
N VAL A 95 1.33 17.38 -23.64
CA VAL A 95 -0.14 17.38 -23.51
C VAL A 95 -0.58 16.88 -22.11
N GLY A 96 0.35 16.80 -21.15
CA GLY A 96 0.05 16.42 -19.76
C GLY A 96 -0.27 14.94 -19.54
N LYS A 97 0.09 14.05 -20.48
CA LYS A 97 -0.07 12.59 -20.36
C LYS A 97 1.30 11.92 -20.29
N ASP A 98 1.95 12.01 -19.15
CA ASP A 98 3.33 11.55 -18.89
C ASP A 98 3.43 10.20 -18.16
N ARG A 99 2.30 9.59 -17.81
CA ARG A 99 2.23 8.30 -17.10
C ARG A 99 1.88 7.14 -18.03
N LEU A 100 2.51 6.00 -17.78
CA LEU A 100 2.30 4.74 -18.49
C LEU A 100 1.81 3.67 -17.52
N LEU A 101 0.97 2.77 -18.02
CA LEU A 101 0.45 1.64 -17.25
C LEU A 101 1.48 0.51 -17.26
N LEU A 102 2.03 0.18 -16.09
CA LEU A 102 3.06 -0.86 -15.96
C LEU A 102 2.58 -2.22 -16.49
N GLY A 103 1.35 -2.62 -16.16
CA GLY A 103 0.79 -3.88 -16.67
C GLY A 103 0.69 -3.95 -18.21
N ALA A 104 0.40 -2.82 -18.88
CA ALA A 104 0.37 -2.77 -20.34
C ALA A 104 1.77 -2.89 -20.94
N GLU A 105 2.77 -2.27 -20.31
CA GLU A 105 4.17 -2.38 -20.75
C GLU A 105 4.72 -3.80 -20.56
N GLN A 106 4.43 -4.45 -19.42
CA GLN A 106 4.80 -5.85 -19.20
C GLN A 106 4.23 -6.76 -20.29
N HIS A 107 2.93 -6.62 -20.60
CA HIS A 107 2.28 -7.41 -21.64
C HIS A 107 2.89 -7.14 -23.03
N ARG A 108 3.18 -5.86 -23.34
CA ARG A 108 3.77 -5.45 -24.62
C ARG A 108 5.16 -6.05 -24.85
N TYR A 109 6.00 -6.07 -23.83
CA TYR A 109 7.35 -6.62 -23.92
C TYR A 109 7.43 -8.12 -23.56
N ARG A 110 6.29 -8.76 -23.26
CA ARG A 110 6.22 -10.16 -22.78
C ARG A 110 7.18 -10.42 -21.63
N ALA A 111 7.32 -9.43 -20.75
CA ALA A 111 8.23 -9.50 -19.63
C ALA A 111 7.61 -10.36 -18.52
N PRO A 112 8.33 -11.37 -18.00
CA PRO A 112 7.84 -12.20 -16.91
C PRO A 112 7.77 -11.43 -15.58
N ARG A 113 8.63 -10.43 -15.38
CA ARG A 113 8.69 -9.61 -14.16
C ARG A 113 8.45 -8.14 -14.46
N ALA A 114 8.05 -7.36 -13.46
CA ALA A 114 7.76 -5.93 -13.62
C ALA A 114 9.07 -5.14 -13.74
N GLU A 115 10.06 -5.58 -12.98
CA GLU A 115 11.42 -5.08 -12.87
C GLU A 115 12.18 -5.17 -14.21
N ASP A 116 11.77 -6.06 -15.12
CA ASP A 116 12.39 -6.19 -16.46
C ASP A 116 12.08 -4.98 -17.38
N VAL A 117 11.02 -4.25 -17.05
CA VAL A 117 10.45 -3.15 -17.86
C VAL A 117 10.45 -1.82 -17.09
N PHE A 118 10.54 -1.88 -15.76
CA PHE A 118 10.47 -0.75 -14.85
C PHE A 118 11.71 -0.66 -13.97
N ASP A 119 12.33 0.52 -13.93
CA ASP A 119 13.46 0.81 -13.06
C ASP A 119 12.98 1.14 -11.64
N ALA A 120 12.76 0.09 -10.86
CA ALA A 120 12.33 0.20 -9.46
C ALA A 120 13.37 0.92 -8.58
N ALA A 121 14.66 0.78 -8.87
CA ALA A 121 15.72 1.40 -8.10
C ALA A 121 15.75 2.92 -8.33
N ALA A 122 15.57 3.39 -9.56
CA ALA A 122 15.42 4.82 -9.84
C ALA A 122 14.16 5.40 -9.18
N TRP A 123 13.04 4.65 -9.21
CA TRP A 123 11.81 5.08 -8.57
C TRP A 123 11.94 5.20 -7.03
N LEU A 124 12.61 4.24 -6.39
CA LEU A 124 12.88 4.32 -4.94
C LEU A 124 13.75 5.53 -4.58
N ARG A 125 14.84 5.76 -5.34
CA ARG A 125 15.74 6.90 -5.12
C ARG A 125 15.02 8.24 -5.25
N ASP A 126 14.27 8.42 -6.34
CA ASP A 126 13.50 9.65 -6.56
C ASP A 126 12.40 9.82 -5.51
N GLY A 127 11.83 8.71 -5.03
CA GLY A 127 10.85 8.68 -3.95
C GLY A 127 11.43 8.95 -2.55
N GLY A 128 12.75 9.03 -2.40
CA GLY A 128 13.42 9.26 -1.11
C GLY A 128 13.45 8.04 -0.18
N PHE A 129 13.21 6.84 -0.72
CA PHE A 129 13.30 5.58 0.01
C PHE A 129 14.75 5.12 0.14
N ARG A 130 14.96 4.08 0.96
CA ARG A 130 16.26 3.39 1.02
C ARG A 130 16.53 2.61 -0.26
N ASP A 131 17.80 2.57 -0.67
CA ASP A 131 18.25 1.82 -1.85
C ASP A 131 18.10 0.29 -1.69
N ASP A 132 18.08 -0.20 -0.45
CA ASP A 132 17.92 -1.62 -0.12
C ASP A 132 16.48 -2.02 0.22
N ALA A 133 15.52 -1.09 0.10
CA ALA A 133 14.10 -1.39 0.33
C ALA A 133 13.58 -2.39 -0.71
N ALA A 134 12.87 -3.43 -0.26
CA ALA A 134 12.30 -4.43 -1.16
C ALA A 134 11.06 -3.86 -1.86
N VAL A 135 11.02 -3.93 -3.20
CA VAL A 135 9.84 -3.51 -3.99
C VAL A 135 9.05 -4.73 -4.42
N HIS A 136 7.75 -4.72 -4.17
CA HIS A 136 6.83 -5.77 -4.63
C HIS A 136 5.71 -5.19 -5.47
N PHE A 137 5.55 -5.72 -6.68
CA PHE A 137 4.46 -5.36 -7.57
C PHE A 137 3.31 -6.35 -7.45
N TYR A 138 2.16 -5.90 -6.96
CA TYR A 138 0.97 -6.76 -6.83
C TYR A 138 -0.05 -6.54 -7.97
N ASN A 139 -0.85 -7.56 -8.23
CA ASN A 139 -1.99 -7.47 -9.14
C ASN A 139 -3.14 -6.70 -8.48
N HIS A 140 -3.65 -5.67 -9.13
CA HIS A 140 -4.76 -4.87 -8.62
C HIS A 140 -6.02 -5.72 -8.36
N HIS A 141 -6.35 -6.68 -9.22
CA HIS A 141 -7.53 -7.54 -9.04
C HIS A 141 -7.36 -8.53 -7.89
N GLU A 142 -6.17 -9.09 -7.70
CA GLU A 142 -5.90 -10.01 -6.57
C GLU A 142 -5.88 -9.26 -5.24
N ALA A 143 -5.39 -8.01 -5.24
CA ALA A 143 -5.40 -7.16 -4.05
C ALA A 143 -6.80 -6.79 -3.56
N HIS A 144 -7.85 -6.89 -4.39
CA HIS A 144 -9.23 -6.77 -3.92
C HIS A 144 -9.68 -8.00 -3.11
N ALA A 145 -9.14 -9.19 -3.38
CA ALA A 145 -9.59 -10.44 -2.75
C ALA A 145 -8.93 -10.72 -1.39
N LEU A 146 -7.65 -10.34 -1.24
CA LEU A 146 -6.83 -10.68 -0.07
C LEU A 146 -7.23 -9.98 1.25
N PRO A 147 -7.67 -8.71 1.27
CA PRO A 147 -8.09 -8.06 2.51
C PRO A 147 -9.32 -8.75 3.11
N THR A 148 -10.23 -9.24 2.26
CA THR A 148 -11.45 -9.94 2.70
C THR A 148 -11.13 -11.26 3.40
N SER A 149 -10.09 -11.98 2.97
CA SER A 149 -9.66 -13.20 3.66
C SER A 149 -8.97 -12.90 4.99
N ARG A 150 -8.14 -11.84 5.07
CA ARG A 150 -7.39 -11.48 6.30
C ARG A 150 -8.21 -10.75 7.37
N ALA A 151 -9.17 -9.91 6.99
CA ALA A 151 -10.02 -9.20 7.94
C ALA A 151 -10.88 -10.16 8.79
N ARG A 152 -11.20 -11.34 8.26
CA ARG A 152 -11.92 -12.40 9.00
C ARG A 152 -11.11 -12.94 10.18
N ASP A 153 -9.79 -13.07 10.03
CA ASP A 153 -8.92 -13.50 11.14
C ASP A 153 -8.82 -12.42 12.22
N CYS A 154 -8.81 -11.14 11.83
CA CYS A 154 -8.78 -10.01 12.78
C CYS A 154 -10.11 -9.88 13.57
N LEU A 155 -11.25 -10.10 12.91
CA LEU A 155 -12.58 -10.18 13.56
C LEU A 155 -12.74 -11.38 14.49
N SER A 156 -11.96 -12.46 14.31
CA SER A 156 -11.95 -13.58 15.25
C SER A 156 -11.17 -13.27 16.54
N ARG A 157 -10.13 -12.43 16.46
CA ARG A 157 -9.26 -12.06 17.59
C ARG A 157 -9.85 -10.98 18.51
N SER A 158 -10.83 -10.20 18.07
CA SER A 158 -11.50 -9.19 18.91
C SER A 158 -12.57 -9.76 19.87
N ARG A 159 -12.82 -11.09 19.85
CA ARG A 159 -13.75 -11.77 20.78
C ARG A 159 -13.08 -12.43 21.99
N PHE A 160 -11.89 -11.99 22.39
CA PHE A 160 -11.28 -12.39 23.66
C PHE A 160 -10.99 -11.18 24.55
N SER A 161 -12.03 -10.41 24.87
CA SER A 161 -12.05 -9.68 26.15
C SER A 161 -12.25 -10.72 27.26
N GLY A 162 -11.39 -10.67 28.28
CA GLY A 162 -11.13 -11.74 29.24
C GLY A 162 -12.33 -12.30 30.02
N PRO A 163 -12.13 -13.42 30.74
CA PRO A 163 -13.20 -14.07 31.49
C PRO A 163 -13.70 -13.13 32.59
N ALA A 164 -14.96 -12.70 32.47
CA ALA A 164 -15.69 -12.05 33.52
C ALA A 164 -15.67 -12.94 34.77
N ARG A 165 -14.90 -12.54 35.79
CA ARG A 165 -15.00 -13.08 37.14
C ARG A 165 -16.45 -12.91 37.61
N ARG A 166 -17.23 -14.00 37.60
CA ARG A 166 -18.49 -14.09 38.34
C ARG A 166 -18.14 -13.99 39.83
N ARG A 167 -18.40 -12.82 40.42
CA ARG A 167 -18.45 -12.64 41.86
C ARG A 167 -19.68 -13.41 42.39
N HIS A 168 -19.46 -14.51 43.10
CA HIS A 168 -20.49 -15.12 43.92
C HIS A 168 -20.70 -14.25 45.18
N ARG A 169 -21.89 -13.67 45.32
CA ARG A 169 -22.40 -13.15 46.59
C ARG A 169 -23.35 -14.19 47.21
N SER A 170 -22.88 -14.80 48.29
CA SER A 170 -23.52 -15.12 49.58
C SER A 170 -24.98 -15.61 49.64
N HIS A 171 -25.19 -16.74 50.34
CA HIS A 171 -26.24 -16.88 51.35
C HIS A 171 -25.72 -17.58 52.61
N PRO A 172 -26.07 -17.11 53.83
CA PRO A 172 -25.77 -17.75 55.10
C PRO A 172 -26.95 -18.59 55.59
N GLY A 173 -26.66 -19.68 56.31
CA GLY A 173 -27.63 -20.39 57.14
C GLY A 173 -27.82 -21.85 56.75
N ASP A 174 -27.13 -22.76 57.44
CA ASP A 174 -27.83 -23.66 58.35
C ASP A 174 -26.85 -24.36 59.30
N SER A 175 -27.29 -24.51 60.54
CA SER A 175 -26.51 -24.99 61.70
C SER A 175 -26.37 -26.52 61.71
N PRO A 176 -25.36 -27.09 62.39
CA PRO A 176 -25.22 -28.53 62.53
C PRO A 176 -25.99 -29.03 63.76
N ARG A 177 -26.82 -30.06 63.61
CA ARG A 177 -27.21 -30.93 64.72
C ARG A 177 -27.33 -32.39 64.26
N GLN A 178 -26.42 -33.18 64.83
CA GLN A 178 -26.46 -34.60 65.23
C GLN A 178 -26.69 -35.66 64.16
#